data_AF-A0A9E6AR51-F1
#
_entry.id   AF-A0A9E6AR51-F1
#
_cell.length_a   1.000
_cell.length_b   1.000
_cell.length_c   1.000
_cell.angle_alpha   90.00
_cell.angle_beta   90.00
_cell.angle_gamma   90.00
#
_symmetry.space_group_name_H-M   'P 1'
#
loop_
_entity.id
_entity.type
_entity.pdbx_description
1 polymer ?
#
loop_
_entity_poly.entity_id
_entity_poly.type
_entity_poly.pdbx_seq_one_letter_code
_entity_poly.pdbx_strand_id
1 'polypeptide(L)'
;KKLTDRMATALDLPRIKVNIYEVDPVNGLAAPDGRIFITRGFYRKYQTGEVTAEEMSSVIAHELGHVALGHSRRRMIDFSGQNAIRMALSMILGRFIPVIGVWIANTLTSLLAARLSRQDEYEADAYASALLTKAGIGTDPQKSLFRKLEGLTGVQVGAVPAWIMSHPKTDERIAAIEKLEAGWGTPAPR
;
A
#
# COMPACT_ATOMS: atom_id res chain seq x y z
N LYS A 1 -17.21 -2.59 -12.07
CA LYS A 1 -17.73 -3.98 -11.85
C LYS A 1 -17.03 -5.01 -12.72
N LYS A 2 -16.97 -4.86 -14.05
CA LYS A 2 -16.27 -5.82 -14.94
C LYS A 2 -14.83 -6.16 -14.49
N LEU A 3 -14.03 -5.16 -14.11
CA LEU A 3 -12.64 -5.39 -13.67
C LEU A 3 -12.53 -6.09 -12.31
N THR A 4 -13.39 -5.73 -11.35
CA THR A 4 -13.47 -6.42 -10.06
C THR A 4 -13.96 -7.86 -10.22
N ASP A 5 -14.84 -8.15 -11.19
CA ASP A 5 -15.30 -9.51 -11.48
C ASP A 5 -14.18 -10.37 -12.10
N ARG A 6 -13.34 -9.78 -12.97
CA ARG A 6 -12.13 -10.44 -13.50
C ARG A 6 -11.15 -10.79 -12.38
N MET A 7 -10.87 -9.85 -11.47
CA MET A 7 -10.01 -10.11 -10.31
C MET A 7 -10.62 -11.15 -9.37
N ALA A 8 -11.94 -11.12 -9.13
CA ALA A 8 -12.61 -12.12 -8.30
C ALA A 8 -12.48 -13.52 -8.90
N THR A 9 -12.67 -13.65 -10.22
CA THR A 9 -12.46 -14.90 -10.97
C THR A 9 -11.01 -15.38 -10.84
N ALA A 10 -10.03 -14.49 -10.98
CA ALA A 10 -8.61 -14.83 -10.84
C ALA A 10 -8.24 -15.33 -9.43
N LEU A 11 -9.00 -14.94 -8.40
CA LEU A 11 -8.83 -15.34 -7.01
C LEU A 11 -9.76 -16.49 -6.57
N ASP A 12 -10.59 -17.02 -7.48
CA ASP A 12 -11.65 -17.99 -7.15
C ASP A 12 -12.61 -17.50 -6.05
N LEU A 13 -12.95 -16.20 -6.11
CA LEU A 13 -13.87 -15.56 -5.19
C LEU A 13 -15.22 -15.30 -5.86
N PRO A 14 -16.35 -15.43 -5.13
CA PRO A 14 -17.67 -15.15 -5.69
C PRO A 14 -17.86 -13.68 -6.07
N ARG A 15 -17.23 -12.76 -5.32
CA ARG A 15 -17.19 -11.32 -5.61
C ARG A 15 -16.18 -10.59 -4.74
N ILE A 16 -15.57 -9.55 -5.28
CA ILE A 16 -14.85 -8.53 -4.51
C ILE A 16 -15.83 -7.40 -4.16
N LYS A 17 -16.04 -7.13 -2.87
CA LYS A 17 -16.89 -6.03 -2.39
C LYS A 17 -16.01 -4.81 -2.13
N VAL A 18 -16.30 -3.72 -2.83
CA VAL A 18 -15.65 -2.41 -2.63
C VAL A 18 -16.69 -1.43 -2.11
N ASN A 19 -16.36 -0.76 -1.01
CA ASN A 19 -17.23 0.22 -0.36
C ASN A 19 -16.70 1.64 -0.63
N ILE A 20 -17.57 2.63 -0.61
CA ILE A 20 -17.16 4.04 -0.69
C ILE A 20 -17.10 4.61 0.73
N TYR A 21 -15.97 5.20 1.08
CA TYR A 21 -15.82 5.96 2.32
C TYR A 21 -15.97 7.45 2.03
N GLU A 22 -16.90 8.12 2.72
CA GLU A 22 -17.31 9.51 2.45
C GLU A 22 -16.29 10.53 2.98
N VAL A 23 -15.09 10.51 2.42
CA VAL A 23 -14.02 11.47 2.71
C VAL A 23 -13.44 12.03 1.41
N ASP A 24 -13.04 13.29 1.45
CA ASP A 24 -12.54 14.02 0.29
C ASP A 24 -11.13 13.65 -0.19
N PRO A 25 -10.17 13.25 0.68
CA PRO A 25 -8.84 12.85 0.23
C PRO A 25 -8.87 11.65 -0.72
N VAL A 26 -7.96 11.58 -1.69
CA VAL A 26 -7.81 10.45 -2.61
C VAL A 26 -7.07 9.32 -1.90
N ASN A 27 -7.74 8.18 -1.63
CA ASN A 27 -7.13 7.02 -0.98
C ASN A 27 -7.87 5.69 -1.24
N GLY A 28 -7.19 4.57 -0.99
CA GLY A 28 -7.73 3.22 -0.82
C GLY A 28 -7.40 2.68 0.57
N LEU A 29 -8.27 1.86 1.15
CA LEU A 29 -8.08 1.31 2.50
C LEU A 29 -8.64 -0.11 2.61
N ALA A 30 -7.84 -1.04 3.13
CA ALA A 30 -8.28 -2.33 3.64
C ALA A 30 -8.55 -2.29 5.14
N ALA A 31 -9.78 -2.61 5.54
CA ALA A 31 -10.11 -2.82 6.94
C ALA A 31 -9.57 -4.17 7.46
N PRO A 32 -9.29 -4.30 8.78
CA PRO A 32 -8.80 -5.55 9.37
C PRO A 32 -9.72 -6.76 9.18
N ASP A 33 -11.01 -6.53 8.93
CA ASP A 33 -12.01 -7.56 8.65
C ASP A 33 -12.10 -7.94 7.15
N GLY A 34 -11.14 -7.47 6.35
CA GLY A 34 -11.02 -7.81 4.93
C GLY A 34 -11.90 -6.98 3.99
N ARG A 35 -12.63 -5.98 4.50
CA ARG A 35 -13.40 -5.06 3.66
C ARG A 35 -12.48 -4.07 2.97
N ILE A 36 -12.72 -3.85 1.67
CA ILE A 36 -12.01 -2.86 0.86
C ILE A 36 -12.84 -1.59 0.74
N PHE A 37 -12.19 -0.44 0.89
CA PHE A 37 -12.77 0.88 0.77
C PHE A 37 -11.97 1.72 -0.23
N ILE A 38 -12.69 2.51 -1.00
CA ILE A 38 -12.14 3.64 -1.78
C ILE A 38 -12.79 4.92 -1.27
N THR A 39 -12.04 6.02 -1.25
CA THR A 39 -12.61 7.29 -0.81
C THR A 39 -13.53 7.91 -1.86
N ARG A 40 -14.49 8.73 -1.42
CA ARG A 40 -15.33 9.55 -2.30
C ARG A 40 -14.48 10.44 -3.20
N GLY A 41 -13.39 11.01 -2.66
CA GLY A 41 -12.39 11.75 -3.44
C GLY A 41 -11.83 10.98 -4.62
N PHE A 42 -11.39 9.74 -4.38
CA PHE A 42 -10.83 8.91 -5.44
C PHE A 42 -11.89 8.49 -6.46
N TYR A 43 -13.11 8.19 -6.00
CA TYR A 43 -14.23 7.92 -6.90
C TYR A 43 -14.57 9.12 -7.80
N ARG A 44 -14.50 10.36 -7.28
CA ARG A 44 -14.68 11.57 -8.10
C ARG A 44 -13.61 11.68 -9.19
N LYS A 45 -12.34 11.38 -8.88
CA LYS A 45 -11.25 11.36 -9.88
C LYS A 45 -11.49 10.34 -11.00
N TYR A 46 -12.14 9.23 -10.69
CA TYR A 46 -12.62 8.29 -11.71
C TYR A 46 -13.77 8.87 -12.54
N GLN A 47 -14.75 9.50 -11.89
CA GLN A 47 -15.89 10.12 -12.60
C GLN A 47 -15.47 11.27 -13.52
N THR A 48 -14.42 12.01 -13.18
CA THR A 48 -13.86 13.10 -14.01
C THR A 48 -12.93 12.60 -15.11
N GLY A 49 -12.61 11.29 -15.16
CA GLY A 49 -11.71 10.70 -16.14
C GLY A 49 -10.21 10.92 -15.85
N GLU A 50 -9.86 11.54 -14.72
CA GLU A 50 -8.46 11.70 -14.29
C GLU A 50 -7.82 10.35 -13.94
N VAL A 51 -8.64 9.43 -13.42
CA VAL A 51 -8.26 8.05 -13.06
C VAL A 51 -9.09 7.07 -13.89
N THR A 52 -8.46 6.09 -14.53
CA THR A 52 -9.16 5.05 -15.29
C THR A 52 -9.71 3.94 -14.39
N ALA A 53 -10.61 3.10 -14.92
CA ALA A 53 -11.12 1.96 -14.17
C ALA A 53 -10.02 0.95 -13.82
N GLU A 54 -9.05 0.78 -14.71
CA GLU A 54 -7.88 -0.07 -14.55
C GLU A 54 -6.95 0.47 -13.47
N GLU A 55 -6.71 1.78 -13.44
CA GLU A 55 -5.93 2.44 -12.38
C GLU A 55 -6.63 2.28 -11.03
N MET A 56 -7.94 2.52 -10.95
CA MET A 56 -8.69 2.26 -9.72
C MET A 56 -8.63 0.78 -9.29
N SER A 57 -8.64 -0.14 -10.25
CA SER A 57 -8.51 -1.57 -9.98
C SER A 57 -7.14 -1.91 -9.41
N SER A 58 -6.09 -1.16 -9.76
CA SER A 58 -4.75 -1.36 -9.18
C SER A 58 -4.70 -1.06 -7.68
N VAL A 59 -5.40 -0.02 -7.22
CA VAL A 59 -5.54 0.27 -5.78
C VAL A 59 -6.32 -0.83 -5.08
N ILE A 60 -7.43 -1.28 -5.66
CA ILE A 60 -8.21 -2.38 -5.09
C ILE A 60 -7.36 -3.65 -4.97
N ALA A 61 -6.55 -3.98 -5.98
CA ALA A 61 -5.64 -5.12 -5.96
C ALA A 61 -4.55 -4.97 -4.88
N HIS A 62 -4.01 -3.76 -4.70
CA HIS A 62 -3.03 -3.44 -3.67
C HIS A 62 -3.61 -3.61 -2.25
N GLU A 63 -4.81 -3.07 -1.99
CA GLU A 63 -5.50 -3.26 -0.71
C GLU A 63 -5.84 -4.74 -0.45
N LEU A 64 -6.21 -5.51 -1.48
CA LEU A 64 -6.37 -6.96 -1.37
C LEU A 64 -5.06 -7.66 -1.00
N GLY A 65 -3.91 -7.16 -1.48
CA GLY A 65 -2.59 -7.65 -1.09
C GLY A 65 -2.33 -7.47 0.41
N HIS A 66 -2.63 -6.31 0.97
CA HIS A 66 -2.53 -6.08 2.42
C HIS A 66 -3.39 -7.05 3.23
N VAL A 67 -4.61 -7.34 2.77
CA VAL A 67 -5.49 -8.31 3.43
C VAL A 67 -4.93 -9.72 3.31
N ALA A 68 -4.59 -10.15 2.10
CA ALA A 68 -4.14 -11.51 1.80
C ALA A 68 -2.85 -11.88 2.56
N LEU A 69 -1.93 -10.93 2.69
CA LEU A 69 -0.65 -11.11 3.37
C LEU A 69 -0.72 -10.83 4.88
N GLY A 70 -1.88 -10.39 5.37
CA GLY A 70 -2.14 -10.15 6.78
C GLY A 70 -1.37 -8.97 7.36
N HIS A 71 -1.01 -7.96 6.55
CA HIS A 71 -0.21 -6.80 6.98
C HIS A 71 -0.85 -6.06 8.16
N SER A 72 -2.16 -5.84 8.15
CA SER A 72 -2.87 -5.19 9.26
C SER A 72 -2.81 -6.01 10.55
N ARG A 73 -2.92 -7.35 10.46
CA ARG A 73 -2.80 -8.24 11.63
C ARG A 73 -1.36 -8.27 12.15
N ARG A 74 -0.38 -8.33 11.25
CA ARG A 74 1.05 -8.31 11.58
C ARG A 74 1.43 -7.02 12.29
N ARG A 75 1.01 -5.86 11.77
CA ARG A 75 1.19 -4.54 12.42
C ARG A 75 0.61 -4.48 13.83
N MET A 76 -0.58 -5.07 14.06
CA MET A 76 -1.16 -5.13 15.41
C MET A 76 -0.34 -5.99 16.37
N ILE A 77 0.14 -7.16 15.92
CA ILE A 77 0.99 -8.06 16.73
C ILE A 77 2.34 -7.41 17.01
N ASP A 78 2.98 -6.88 15.97
CA ASP A 78 4.29 -6.25 16.06
C ASP A 78 4.27 -5.02 16.97
N PHE A 79 3.14 -4.30 17.10
CA PHE A 79 3.05 -3.20 18.05
C PHE A 79 3.31 -3.65 19.50
N SER A 80 2.78 -4.82 19.89
CA SER A 80 3.03 -5.40 21.22
C SER A 80 4.47 -5.87 21.39
N GLY A 81 5.06 -6.52 20.38
CA GLY A 81 6.45 -6.96 20.38
C GLY A 81 7.44 -5.79 20.37
N GLN A 82 7.16 -4.76 19.59
CA GLN A 82 7.96 -3.53 19.51
C GLN A 82 7.97 -2.78 20.84
N ASN A 83 6.85 -2.73 21.57
CA ASN A 83 6.83 -2.14 22.90
C ASN A 83 7.69 -2.92 23.90
N ALA A 84 7.67 -4.26 23.84
CA ALA A 84 8.53 -5.10 24.68
C ALA A 84 10.02 -4.90 24.36
N ILE A 85 10.39 -4.89 23.07
CA ILE A 85 11.76 -4.63 22.59
C ILE A 85 12.22 -3.23 23.00
N ARG A 86 11.37 -2.22 22.77
CA ARG A 86 11.65 -0.83 23.14
C ARG A 86 11.87 -0.69 24.65
N MET A 87 11.06 -1.38 25.47
CA MET A 87 11.22 -1.39 26.92
C MET A 87 12.54 -2.06 27.33
N ALA A 88 12.87 -3.22 26.76
CA ALA A 88 14.13 -3.92 27.03
C ALA A 88 15.35 -3.07 26.62
N LEU A 89 15.35 -2.48 25.42
CA LEU A 89 16.41 -1.59 24.95
C LEU A 89 16.53 -0.34 25.81
N SER A 90 15.41 0.25 26.23
CA SER A 90 15.41 1.42 27.12
C SER A 90 15.97 1.10 28.51
N MET A 91 15.68 -0.09 29.05
CA MET A 91 16.24 -0.55 30.34
C MET A 91 17.76 -0.78 30.25
N ILE A 92 18.22 -1.44 29.18
CA ILE A 92 19.64 -1.72 28.98
C ILE A 92 20.40 -0.42 28.70
N LEU A 93 20.00 0.33 27.67
CA LEU A 93 20.72 1.54 27.24
C LEU A 93 20.57 2.68 28.23
N GLY A 94 19.41 2.82 28.88
CA GLY A 94 19.19 3.83 29.91
C GLY A 94 20.02 3.61 31.18
N ARG A 95 20.47 2.37 31.44
CA ARG A 95 21.38 2.05 32.54
C ARG A 95 22.83 2.48 32.26
N PHE A 96 23.27 2.45 31.00
CA PHE A 96 24.64 2.79 30.62
C PHE A 96 24.80 4.23 30.13
N ILE A 97 23.77 4.79 29.50
CA ILE A 97 23.78 6.14 28.94
C ILE A 97 22.42 6.80 29.21
N PRO A 98 22.24 7.45 30.37
CA PRO A 98 20.98 8.09 30.75
C PRO A 98 20.53 9.11 29.68
N VAL A 99 19.22 9.17 29.41
CA VAL A 99 18.58 10.05 28.40
C VAL A 99 18.95 9.73 26.94
N ILE A 100 20.24 9.68 26.58
CA ILE A 100 20.71 9.39 25.21
C ILE A 100 20.37 7.95 24.80
N GLY A 101 20.50 6.98 25.71
CA GLY A 101 20.18 5.58 25.45
C GLY A 101 18.70 5.35 25.13
N VAL A 102 17.81 6.09 25.78
CA VAL A 102 16.36 6.05 25.51
C VAL A 102 16.04 6.68 24.15
N TRP A 103 16.71 7.78 23.81
CA TRP A 103 16.58 8.40 22.49
C TRP A 103 17.03 7.47 21.36
N ILE A 104 18.20 6.81 21.52
CA ILE A 104 18.71 5.81 20.56
C ILE A 104 17.73 4.64 20.40
N ALA A 105 17.22 4.10 21.51
CA ALA A 105 16.25 2.99 21.48
C ALA A 105 14.97 3.37 20.72
N ASN A 106 14.45 4.57 20.94
CA ASN A 106 13.28 5.10 20.22
C ASN A 106 13.56 5.23 18.72
N THR A 107 14.69 5.83 18.35
CA THR A 107 15.07 6.01 16.95
C THR A 107 15.23 4.68 16.23
N LEU A 108 15.91 3.70 16.83
CA LEU A 108 16.08 2.36 16.24
C LEU A 108 14.74 1.65 16.04
N THR A 109 13.85 1.73 17.03
CA THR A 109 12.51 1.12 16.94
C THR A 109 11.68 1.76 15.82
N SER A 110 11.71 3.10 15.71
CA SER A 110 11.02 3.82 14.63
C SER A 110 11.57 3.48 13.24
N LEU A 111 12.90 3.34 13.10
CA LEU A 111 13.52 2.93 11.84
C LEU A 111 13.13 1.51 11.44
N LEU A 112 13.06 0.59 12.40
CA LEU A 112 12.60 -0.77 12.18
C LEU A 112 11.13 -0.79 11.73
N ALA A 113 10.26 -0.07 12.43
CA ALA A 113 8.85 0.07 12.07
C ALA A 113 8.68 0.62 10.65
N ALA A 114 9.42 1.67 10.31
CA ALA A 114 9.39 2.26 8.97
C ALA A 114 9.89 1.30 7.89
N ARG A 115 10.91 0.47 8.19
CA ARG A 115 11.42 -0.55 7.25
C ARG A 115 10.40 -1.66 7.02
N LEU A 116 9.78 -2.18 8.08
CA LEU A 116 8.74 -3.20 7.99
C LEU A 116 7.54 -2.67 7.21
N SER A 117 7.11 -1.44 7.51
CA SER A 117 6.06 -0.77 6.74
C SER A 117 6.40 -0.69 5.26
N ARG A 118 7.63 -0.32 4.89
CA ARG A 118 8.03 -0.31 3.46
C ARG A 118 8.03 -1.69 2.83
N GLN A 119 8.40 -2.74 3.57
CA GLN A 119 8.36 -4.11 3.06
C GLN A 119 6.92 -4.55 2.75
N ASP A 120 5.97 -4.28 3.66
CA ASP A 120 4.54 -4.54 3.44
C ASP A 120 4.04 -3.91 2.12
N GLU A 121 4.50 -2.71 1.79
CA GLU A 121 4.14 -1.99 0.56
C GLU A 121 4.65 -2.69 -0.71
N TYR A 122 5.92 -3.13 -0.72
CA TYR A 122 6.49 -3.87 -1.83
C TYR A 122 5.81 -5.24 -2.02
N GLU A 123 5.46 -5.92 -0.92
CA GLU A 123 4.74 -7.18 -0.97
C GLU A 123 3.31 -7.00 -1.50
N ALA A 124 2.61 -5.96 -1.05
CA ALA A 124 1.28 -5.60 -1.55
C ALA A 124 1.32 -5.22 -3.05
N ASP A 125 2.37 -4.52 -3.50
CA ASP A 125 2.56 -4.23 -4.92
C ASP A 125 2.81 -5.45 -5.76
N ALA A 126 3.69 -6.34 -5.30
CA ALA A 126 3.97 -7.59 -6.01
C ALA A 126 2.70 -8.44 -6.13
N TYR A 127 1.91 -8.51 -5.06
CA TYR A 127 0.61 -9.18 -5.07
C TYR A 127 -0.34 -8.54 -6.07
N ALA A 128 -0.47 -7.20 -6.04
CA ALA A 128 -1.32 -6.47 -6.97
C ALA A 128 -0.91 -6.68 -8.42
N SER A 129 0.38 -6.55 -8.73
CA SER A 129 0.93 -6.81 -10.07
C SER A 129 0.62 -8.22 -10.55
N ALA A 130 0.81 -9.23 -9.71
CA ALA A 130 0.51 -10.62 -10.05
C ALA A 130 -1.00 -10.83 -10.29
N LEU A 131 -1.86 -10.27 -9.43
CA LEU A 131 -3.31 -10.37 -9.56
C LEU A 131 -3.82 -9.66 -10.82
N LEU A 132 -3.37 -8.44 -11.08
CA LEU A 132 -3.75 -7.67 -12.26
C LEU A 132 -3.31 -8.37 -13.54
N THR A 133 -2.09 -8.91 -13.57
CA THR A 133 -1.60 -9.73 -14.69
C THR A 133 -2.43 -10.98 -14.88
N LYS A 134 -2.70 -11.74 -13.80
CA LYS A 134 -3.55 -12.95 -13.85
C LYS A 134 -4.98 -12.65 -14.30
N ALA A 135 -5.52 -11.48 -13.94
CA ALA A 135 -6.84 -11.01 -14.37
C ALA A 135 -6.85 -10.47 -15.81
N GLY A 136 -5.68 -10.40 -16.48
CA GLY A 136 -5.49 -9.88 -17.84
C GLY A 136 -5.55 -8.35 -17.95
N ILE A 137 -5.41 -7.64 -16.84
CA ILE A 137 -5.40 -6.17 -16.78
C ILE A 137 -3.99 -5.64 -17.07
N GLY A 138 -2.97 -6.39 -16.65
CA GLY A 138 -1.57 -5.98 -16.74
C GLY A 138 -1.19 -4.99 -15.64
N THR A 139 0.10 -4.65 -15.60
CA THR A 139 0.77 -3.85 -14.58
C THR A 139 0.87 -2.36 -14.93
N ASP A 140 0.67 -1.99 -16.20
CA ASP A 140 0.72 -0.61 -16.65
C ASP A 140 -0.23 0.33 -15.91
N PRO A 141 -1.47 -0.06 -15.55
CA PRO A 141 -2.35 0.80 -14.77
C PRO A 141 -1.81 1.10 -13.37
N GLN A 142 -1.10 0.15 -12.74
CA GLN A 142 -0.47 0.37 -11.43
C GLN A 142 0.67 1.38 -11.55
N LYS A 143 1.56 1.24 -12.55
CA LYS A 143 2.65 2.18 -12.83
C LYS A 143 2.13 3.56 -13.25
N SER A 144 1.07 3.62 -14.06
CA SER A 144 0.42 4.86 -14.49
C SER A 144 -0.17 5.61 -13.31
N LEU A 145 -0.91 4.91 -12.43
CA LEU A 145 -1.49 5.53 -11.25
C LEU A 145 -0.41 6.07 -10.32
N PHE A 146 0.68 5.34 -10.09
CA PHE A 146 1.81 5.82 -9.30
C PHE A 146 2.35 7.17 -9.80
N ARG A 147 2.58 7.31 -11.12
CA ARG A 147 3.00 8.59 -11.72
C ARG A 147 1.94 9.68 -11.59
N LYS A 148 0.66 9.34 -11.75
CA LYS A 148 -0.44 10.30 -11.60
C LYS A 148 -0.62 10.77 -10.17
N LEU A 149 -0.45 9.89 -9.19
CA LEU A 149 -0.68 10.22 -7.79
C LEU A 149 0.25 11.35 -7.33
N GLU A 150 1.49 11.41 -7.82
CA GLU A 150 2.39 12.55 -7.56
C GLU A 150 1.79 13.90 -7.97
N GLY A 151 1.04 13.94 -9.08
CA GLY A 151 0.38 15.16 -9.58
C GLY A 151 -1.05 15.37 -9.05
N LEU A 152 -1.80 14.28 -8.82
CA LEU A 152 -3.19 14.31 -8.34
C LEU A 152 -3.28 14.70 -6.87
N THR A 153 -2.21 14.46 -6.11
CA THR A 153 -2.12 14.88 -4.73
C THR A 153 -1.73 16.35 -4.58
N GLY A 154 -2.32 17.22 -5.41
CA GLY A 154 -2.02 18.64 -5.54
C GLY A 154 -1.55 19.26 -4.23
N VAL A 155 -0.37 19.87 -4.30
CA VAL A 155 0.27 20.64 -3.24
C VAL A 155 -0.73 21.65 -2.69
N GLN A 156 -1.41 21.30 -1.61
CA GLN A 156 -1.88 22.30 -0.67
C GLN A 156 -0.61 22.76 0.03
N VAL A 157 -0.20 24.01 -0.17
CA VAL A 157 1.00 24.58 0.45
C VAL A 157 0.98 24.24 1.95
N GLY A 158 1.82 23.30 2.39
CA GLY A 158 1.92 22.84 3.78
C GLY A 158 1.33 21.46 4.14
N ALA A 159 0.64 20.74 3.23
CA ALA A 159 0.11 19.40 3.51
C ALA A 159 0.80 18.32 2.65
N VAL A 160 1.46 17.35 3.30
CA VAL A 160 1.91 16.15 2.61
C VAL A 160 0.68 15.32 2.25
N PRO A 161 0.56 14.86 1.00
CA PRO A 161 -0.57 14.02 0.59
C PRO A 161 -0.74 12.78 1.45
N ALA A 162 -1.99 12.42 1.78
CA ALA A 162 -2.29 11.21 2.55
C ALA A 162 -1.63 9.95 1.98
N TRP A 163 -1.60 9.83 0.64
CA TRP A 163 -0.91 8.75 -0.07
C TRP A 163 0.62 8.79 0.10
N ILE A 164 1.24 9.97 -0.03
CA ILE A 164 2.70 10.12 0.14
C ILE A 164 3.12 9.88 1.60
N MET A 165 2.24 10.20 2.55
CA MET A 165 2.49 9.91 3.97
C MET A 165 2.43 8.42 4.31
N SER A 166 1.64 7.62 3.58
CA SER A 166 1.51 6.19 3.82
C SER A 166 2.40 5.31 2.94
N HIS A 167 2.92 5.81 1.81
CA HIS A 167 3.62 4.97 0.81
C HIS A 167 5.03 5.46 0.44
N PRO A 168 5.99 4.55 0.17
CA PRO A 168 7.37 4.89 -0.23
C PRO A 168 7.46 5.55 -1.62
N LYS A 169 8.68 6.02 -1.97
CA LYS A 169 8.97 6.73 -3.23
C LYS A 169 8.48 5.94 -4.46
N THR A 170 7.72 6.63 -5.30
CA THR A 170 7.09 6.13 -6.53
C THR A 170 8.06 5.39 -7.45
N ASP A 171 9.24 5.96 -7.72
CA ASP A 171 10.22 5.40 -8.66
C ASP A 171 10.74 4.02 -8.24
N GLU A 172 11.01 3.83 -6.95
CA GLU A 172 11.52 2.56 -6.43
C GLU A 172 10.47 1.44 -6.56
N ARG A 173 9.19 1.78 -6.33
CA ARG A 173 8.06 0.85 -6.49
C ARG A 173 7.86 0.48 -7.96
N ILE A 174 7.92 1.46 -8.87
CA ILE A 174 7.83 1.20 -10.32
C ILE A 174 8.97 0.28 -10.77
N ALA A 175 10.21 0.54 -10.36
CA ALA A 175 11.36 -0.31 -10.71
C ALA A 175 11.21 -1.74 -10.17
N ALA A 176 10.61 -1.91 -8.98
CA ALA A 176 10.32 -3.23 -8.43
C ALA A 176 9.27 -3.99 -9.28
N ILE A 177 8.24 -3.30 -9.76
CA ILE A 177 7.22 -3.87 -10.66
C ILE A 177 7.84 -4.29 -12.00
N GLU A 178 8.65 -3.42 -12.60
CA GLU A 178 9.34 -3.71 -13.87
C GLU A 178 10.27 -4.93 -13.75
N LYS A 179 10.93 -5.09 -12.60
CA LYS A 179 11.73 -6.29 -12.31
C LYS A 179 10.87 -7.57 -12.24
N LEU A 180 9.67 -7.51 -11.67
CA LEU A 180 8.74 -8.63 -11.65
C LEU A 180 8.27 -9.01 -13.06
N GLU A 181 7.91 -8.00 -13.87
CA GLU A 181 7.51 -8.19 -15.27
C GLU A 181 8.57 -8.94 -16.08
N ALA A 182 9.83 -8.49 -15.97
CA ALA A 182 10.97 -9.13 -16.62
C ALA A 182 11.14 -10.60 -16.19
N GLY A 183 10.90 -10.92 -14.91
CA GLY A 183 10.96 -12.27 -14.38
C GLY A 183 9.83 -13.19 -14.88
N TRP A 184 8.66 -12.64 -15.22
CA TRP A 184 7.52 -13.41 -15.71
C TRP A 184 7.58 -13.70 -17.22
N GLY A 185 8.49 -13.06 -17.96
CA GLY A 185 8.55 -13.19 -19.43
C GLY A 185 7.26 -12.74 -20.12
N THR A 186 6.47 -11.90 -19.46
CA THR A 186 5.19 -11.43 -20.00
C THR A 186 5.49 -10.40 -21.08
N PRO A 187 5.06 -10.59 -22.35
CA PRO A 187 5.20 -9.54 -23.35
C PRO A 187 4.37 -8.34 -22.93
N ALA A 188 4.90 -7.12 -23.13
CA ALA A 188 4.16 -5.90 -22.92
C ALA A 188 2.79 -5.99 -23.64
N PRO A 189 1.70 -5.52 -23.02
CA PRO A 189 0.39 -5.56 -23.68
C PRO A 189 0.48 -4.77 -25.00
N ARG A 190 -0.06 -5.36 -26.07
CA ARG A 190 -0.17 -4.72 -27.39
C ARG A 190 -1.26 -3.65 -27.39
#